data_AF-A4RUA2-F1
#
_entry.id   AF-A4RUA2-F1
#
_cell.length_a   1.000
_cell.length_b   1.000
_cell.length_c   1.000
_cell.angle_alpha   90.00
_cell.angle_beta   90.00
_cell.angle_gamma   90.00
#
_symmetry.space_group_name_H-M   'P 1'
#
loop_
_entity.id
_entity.type
_entity.pdbx_description
1 polymer ?
#
loop_
_entity_poly.entity_id
_entity_poly.type
_entity_poly.pdbx_seq_one_letter_code
_entity_poly.pdbx_strand_id
1 'polypeptide(L)'
;MKSTNRSSKWKGVTRHKITSRWEAHLWDATYERVRKKSSGGRTRGRQVYLGGWISELDAARAYDLAALRFFGTRQVLNFDVSNYTEEIKAMQEYSPADWVCELRRRSSGFSRGVSAYRGVTSHKGKNSKGKWEARIGRVMGNKYLYLGTYPTERAAAEAYDCAALLYRDSKAVTNFDRSNYSEEEIANAGLGAKIL
;
A
#
# COMPACT_ATOMS: atom_id res chain seq x y z
N MET A 1 -29.40 11.57 -20.67
CA MET A 1 -27.95 11.27 -20.70
C MET A 1 -27.47 11.03 -19.27
N LYS A 2 -27.01 9.83 -18.90
CA LYS A 2 -26.44 9.60 -17.56
C LYS A 2 -25.09 10.32 -17.51
N SER A 3 -25.06 11.50 -16.87
CA SER A 3 -23.82 12.13 -16.43
C SER A 3 -23.04 11.08 -15.62
N THR A 4 -21.96 10.55 -16.19
CA THR A 4 -21.00 9.75 -15.44
C THR A 4 -20.21 10.73 -14.60
N ASN A 5 -20.83 11.18 -13.50
CA ASN A 5 -20.26 12.21 -12.65
C ASN A 5 -19.00 11.63 -11.99
N ARG A 6 -17.85 11.84 -12.63
CA ARG A 6 -16.55 11.42 -12.10
C ARG A 6 -16.32 12.23 -10.84
N SER A 7 -15.96 11.57 -9.75
CA SER A 7 -15.68 12.24 -8.48
C SER A 7 -14.42 13.11 -8.53
N SER A 8 -13.62 12.98 -9.59
CA SER A 8 -12.39 13.72 -9.83
C SER A 8 -12.30 14.12 -11.31
N LYS A 9 -11.66 15.26 -11.56
CA LYS A 9 -11.26 15.67 -12.91
C LYS A 9 -9.99 14.95 -13.41
N TRP A 10 -9.21 14.38 -12.50
CA TRP A 10 -7.92 13.77 -12.81
C TRP A 10 -8.06 12.29 -13.17
N LYS A 11 -7.23 11.84 -14.12
CA LYS A 11 -7.17 10.45 -14.58
C LYS A 11 -6.73 9.54 -13.44
N GLY A 12 -7.46 8.46 -13.24
CA GLY A 12 -7.16 7.45 -12.22
C GLY A 12 -7.45 7.84 -10.78
N VAL A 13 -8.12 8.98 -10.54
CA VAL A 13 -8.43 9.46 -9.18
C VAL A 13 -9.92 9.32 -8.87
N THR A 14 -10.24 8.83 -7.68
CA THR A 14 -11.61 8.73 -7.17
C THR A 14 -11.72 9.22 -5.73
N ARG A 15 -12.89 9.71 -5.30
CA ARG A 15 -13.13 10.09 -3.91
C ARG A 15 -13.85 8.97 -3.17
N HIS A 16 -13.24 8.43 -2.13
CA HIS A 16 -13.84 7.38 -1.32
C HIS A 16 -15.01 7.94 -0.50
N LYS A 17 -16.21 7.37 -0.64
CA LYS A 17 -17.46 7.95 -0.12
C LYS A 17 -17.51 8.09 1.40
N ILE A 18 -16.93 7.14 2.14
CA ILE A 18 -17.05 7.09 3.61
C ILE A 18 -15.93 7.88 4.27
N THR A 19 -14.69 7.64 3.85
CA THR A 19 -13.49 8.26 4.45
C THR A 19 -13.15 9.62 3.84
N SER A 20 -13.81 10.01 2.75
CA SER A 20 -13.54 11.21 1.95
C SER A 20 -12.11 11.33 1.40
N ARG A 21 -11.26 10.30 1.54
CA ARG A 21 -9.90 10.28 0.98
C ARG A 21 -9.94 10.17 -0.54
N TRP A 22 -8.90 10.68 -1.19
CA TRP A 22 -8.67 10.54 -2.62
C TRP A 22 -7.89 9.27 -2.91
N GLU A 23 -8.42 8.39 -3.74
CA GLU A 23 -7.76 7.14 -4.09
C GLU A 23 -7.19 7.23 -5.50
N ALA A 24 -5.95 6.77 -5.64
CA ALA A 24 -5.29 6.66 -6.93
C ALA A 24 -5.31 5.20 -7.40
N HIS A 25 -5.63 4.98 -8.67
CA HIS A 25 -5.79 3.65 -9.27
C HIS A 25 -5.22 3.61 -10.69
N LEU A 26 -4.42 2.59 -10.99
CA LEU A 26 -3.92 2.29 -12.34
C LEU A 26 -4.66 1.08 -12.91
N TRP A 27 -4.88 1.04 -14.22
CA TRP A 27 -5.30 -0.18 -14.91
C TRP A 27 -4.11 -0.84 -15.59
N ASP A 28 -3.63 -1.93 -15.03
CA ASP A 28 -2.55 -2.76 -15.58
C ASP A 28 -3.18 -3.75 -16.57
N ALA A 29 -3.10 -3.45 -17.87
CA ALA A 29 -3.71 -4.25 -18.93
C ALA A 29 -2.91 -5.53 -19.27
N THR A 30 -1.62 -5.58 -18.91
CA THR A 30 -0.72 -6.70 -19.23
C THR A 30 -0.88 -7.84 -18.24
N TYR A 31 -1.46 -7.59 -17.06
CA TYR A 31 -1.71 -8.63 -16.07
C TYR A 31 -2.60 -9.76 -16.59
N GLU A 32 -2.06 -10.98 -16.60
CA GLU A 32 -2.79 -12.19 -16.91
C GLU A 32 -3.49 -12.75 -15.67
N ARG A 33 -4.79 -13.03 -15.79
CA ARG A 33 -5.59 -13.53 -14.68
C ARG A 33 -5.45 -15.04 -14.60
N VAL A 34 -4.89 -15.54 -13.49
CA VAL A 34 -4.69 -16.98 -13.23
C VAL A 34 -6.01 -17.76 -13.16
N ARG A 35 -7.12 -17.13 -12.77
CA ARG A 35 -8.45 -17.77 -12.70
C ARG A 35 -9.50 -16.96 -13.44
N LYS A 36 -10.22 -17.61 -14.37
CA LYS A 36 -11.42 -17.05 -15.00
C LYS A 36 -12.53 -16.97 -13.95
N LYS A 37 -13.03 -15.77 -13.67
CA LYS A 37 -14.12 -15.55 -12.69
C LYS A 37 -15.47 -16.12 -13.15
N SER A 38 -15.66 -16.30 -14.45
CA SER A 38 -16.85 -16.88 -15.08
C SER A 38 -16.59 -17.16 -16.56
N SER A 39 -17.47 -17.93 -17.21
CA SER A 39 -17.55 -17.95 -18.68
C SER A 39 -17.80 -16.52 -19.19
N GLY A 40 -17.03 -16.07 -20.18
CA GLY A 40 -17.14 -14.72 -20.77
C GLY A 40 -16.49 -13.57 -20.00
N GLY A 41 -15.86 -13.80 -18.84
CA GLY A 41 -15.13 -12.75 -18.11
C GLY A 41 -13.86 -12.29 -18.84
N ARG A 42 -13.48 -11.00 -18.67
CA ARG A 42 -12.18 -10.47 -19.17
C ARG A 42 -11.03 -11.36 -18.67
N THR A 43 -10.21 -11.85 -19.60
CA THR A 43 -9.06 -12.73 -19.33
C THR A 43 -7.81 -11.98 -18.90
N ARG A 44 -7.72 -10.69 -19.25
CA ARG A 44 -6.58 -9.82 -18.96
C ARG A 44 -6.99 -8.53 -18.28
N GLY A 45 -6.02 -7.93 -17.62
CA GLY A 45 -6.10 -6.61 -17.03
C GLY A 45 -6.59 -6.63 -15.57
N ARG A 46 -5.99 -5.80 -14.72
CA ARG A 46 -6.40 -5.59 -13.33
C ARG A 46 -6.33 -4.12 -12.93
N GLN A 47 -7.16 -3.76 -11.96
CA GLN A 47 -7.01 -2.48 -11.26
C GLN A 47 -5.94 -2.63 -10.17
N VAL A 48 -5.00 -1.71 -10.15
CA VAL A 48 -3.92 -1.59 -9.17
C VAL A 48 -4.21 -0.37 -8.31
N TYR A 49 -4.52 -0.61 -7.04
CA TYR A 49 -4.68 0.45 -6.05
C TYR A 49 -3.30 1.04 -5.71
N LEU A 50 -3.14 2.36 -5.81
CA LEU A 50 -1.87 3.05 -5.59
C LEU A 50 -1.78 3.72 -4.22
N GLY A 51 -2.91 3.88 -3.52
CA GLY A 51 -2.94 4.49 -2.20
C GLY A 51 -4.12 5.43 -2.01
N GLY A 52 -4.29 5.87 -0.76
CA GLY A 52 -5.30 6.83 -0.35
C GLY A 52 -4.61 8.09 0.16
N TRP A 53 -4.93 9.23 -0.42
CA TRP A 53 -4.28 10.51 -0.26
C TRP A 53 -5.26 11.53 0.34
N ILE A 54 -4.73 12.49 1.08
CA ILE A 54 -5.53 13.61 1.62
C ILE A 54 -5.88 14.61 0.51
N SER A 55 -4.95 14.83 -0.43
CA SER A 55 -5.12 15.74 -1.55
C SER A 55 -5.49 14.99 -2.83
N GLU A 56 -6.41 15.57 -3.61
CA GLU A 56 -6.74 15.10 -4.96
C GLU A 56 -5.52 15.22 -5.88
N LEU A 57 -4.72 16.27 -5.71
CA LEU A 57 -3.52 16.54 -6.50
C LEU A 57 -2.44 15.48 -6.26
N ASP A 58 -2.24 15.08 -5.01
CA ASP A 58 -1.25 14.04 -4.67
C ASP A 58 -1.67 12.67 -5.21
N ALA A 59 -2.98 12.36 -5.18
CA ALA A 59 -3.50 11.17 -5.83
C ALA A 59 -3.27 11.18 -7.35
N ALA A 60 -3.43 12.34 -8.00
CA ALA A 60 -3.19 12.49 -9.43
C ALA A 60 -1.70 12.35 -9.78
N ARG A 61 -0.80 12.90 -8.97
CA ARG A 61 0.66 12.70 -9.10
C ARG A 61 1.06 11.24 -8.89
N ALA A 62 0.47 10.57 -7.89
CA ALA A 62 0.71 9.14 -7.67
C ALA A 62 0.27 8.28 -8.86
N TYR A 63 -0.84 8.64 -9.51
CA TYR A 63 -1.25 8.01 -10.76
C TYR A 63 -0.22 8.20 -11.87
N ASP A 64 0.26 9.43 -12.08
CA ASP A 64 1.24 9.74 -13.11
C ASP A 64 2.56 8.97 -12.89
N LEU A 65 3.07 8.96 -11.65
CA LEU A 65 4.26 8.20 -11.28
C LEU A 65 4.10 6.70 -11.53
N ALA A 66 2.92 6.14 -11.26
CA ALA A 66 2.63 4.74 -11.57
C ALA A 66 2.56 4.49 -13.09
N ALA A 67 1.91 5.38 -13.83
CA ALA A 67 1.80 5.29 -15.28
C ALA A 67 3.17 5.38 -15.97
N LEU A 68 4.03 6.31 -15.52
CA LEU A 68 5.42 6.44 -15.95
C LEU A 68 6.18 5.13 -15.74
N ARG A 69 6.04 4.51 -14.57
CA ARG A 69 6.75 3.26 -14.29
C ARG A 69 6.24 2.08 -15.10
N PHE A 70 4.92 1.96 -15.31
CA PHE A 70 4.32 0.82 -16.00
C PHE A 70 4.43 0.91 -17.52
N PHE A 71 4.37 2.13 -18.06
CA PHE A 71 4.14 2.35 -19.48
C PHE A 71 5.17 3.29 -20.14
N GLY A 72 6.08 3.88 -19.36
CA GLY A 72 7.11 4.80 -19.83
C GLY A 72 6.64 6.25 -20.02
N THR A 73 7.57 7.10 -20.47
CA THR A 73 7.41 8.57 -20.56
C THR A 73 6.51 9.06 -21.70
N ARG A 74 6.12 8.18 -22.64
CA ARG A 74 5.29 8.54 -23.80
C ARG A 74 3.79 8.56 -23.49
N GLN A 75 3.38 8.32 -22.25
CA GLN A 75 1.98 8.30 -21.87
C GLN A 75 1.40 9.70 -21.67
N VAL A 76 0.10 9.82 -21.89
CA VAL A 76 -0.67 11.00 -21.48
C VAL A 76 -0.89 10.96 -19.97
N LEU A 77 -0.24 11.90 -19.29
CA LEU A 77 -0.26 12.12 -17.84
C LEU A 77 -1.27 13.23 -17.47
N ASN A 78 -1.52 13.38 -16.17
CA ASN A 78 -2.26 14.52 -15.63
C ASN A 78 -1.41 15.80 -15.61
N PHE A 79 -0.10 15.67 -15.40
CA PHE A 79 0.86 16.79 -15.35
C PHE A 79 2.01 16.57 -16.33
N ASP A 80 2.73 17.64 -16.63
CA ASP A 80 3.89 17.58 -17.53
C ASP A 80 4.97 16.62 -17.00
N VAL A 81 5.58 15.85 -17.90
CA VAL A 81 6.61 14.86 -17.57
C VAL A 81 7.85 15.48 -16.93
N SER A 82 8.14 16.75 -17.24
CA SER A 82 9.25 17.51 -16.65
C SER A 82 9.12 17.69 -15.13
N ASN A 83 7.90 17.60 -14.58
CA ASN A 83 7.67 17.67 -13.14
C ASN A 83 8.17 16.43 -12.38
N TYR A 84 8.59 15.36 -13.09
CA TYR A 84 8.92 14.06 -12.48
C TYR A 84 10.35 13.59 -12.76
N THR A 85 11.25 14.50 -13.13
CA THR A 85 12.61 14.12 -13.57
C THR A 85 13.42 13.37 -12.52
N GLU A 86 13.26 13.71 -11.24
CA GLU A 86 13.93 13.03 -10.12
C GLU A 86 13.31 11.66 -9.86
N GLU A 87 11.97 11.56 -9.83
CA GLU A 87 11.28 10.29 -9.60
C GLU A 87 11.47 9.32 -10.75
N ILE A 88 11.58 9.80 -11.99
CA ILE A 88 11.91 8.98 -13.16
C ILE A 88 13.28 8.32 -12.99
N LYS A 89 14.27 9.03 -12.44
CA LYS A 89 15.58 8.42 -12.14
C LYS A 89 15.45 7.41 -10.99
N ALA A 90 14.78 7.80 -9.91
CA ALA A 90 14.63 6.93 -8.73
C ALA A 90 13.89 5.63 -9.05
N MET A 91 12.84 5.67 -9.89
CA MET A 91 12.02 4.49 -10.17
C MET A 91 12.68 3.44 -11.08
N GLN A 92 13.84 3.75 -11.69
CA GLN A 92 14.61 2.78 -12.49
C GLN A 92 15.14 1.62 -11.63
N GLU A 93 15.43 1.90 -10.36
CA GLU A 93 15.90 0.90 -9.39
C GLU A 93 14.77 -0.02 -8.87
N TYR A 94 13.51 0.29 -9.19
CA TYR A 94 12.34 -0.44 -8.67
C TYR A 94 11.70 -1.28 -9.77
N SER A 95 11.21 -2.48 -9.46
CA SER A 95 10.24 -3.15 -10.32
C SER A 95 8.89 -2.39 -10.33
N PRO A 96 7.98 -2.62 -11.30
CA PRO A 96 6.66 -1.99 -11.26
C PRO A 96 5.87 -2.34 -9.98
N ALA A 97 6.07 -3.53 -9.43
CA ALA A 97 5.42 -3.96 -8.20
C ALA A 97 5.99 -3.22 -6.98
N ASP A 98 7.31 -3.10 -6.89
CA ASP A 98 7.98 -2.42 -5.77
C ASP A 98 7.68 -0.92 -5.78
N TRP A 99 7.61 -0.31 -6.97
CA TRP A 99 7.21 1.09 -7.11
C TRP A 99 5.77 1.33 -6.64
N VAL A 100 4.86 0.39 -6.88
CA VAL A 100 3.49 0.47 -6.34
C VAL A 100 3.50 0.35 -4.81
N CYS A 101 4.36 -0.49 -4.25
CA CYS A 101 4.54 -0.59 -2.80
C CYS A 101 5.06 0.74 -2.21
N GLU A 102 6.03 1.37 -2.87
CA GLU A 102 6.57 2.68 -2.51
C GLU A 102 5.49 3.77 -2.54
N LEU A 103 4.71 3.86 -3.61
CA LEU A 103 3.60 4.82 -3.72
C LEU A 103 2.56 4.63 -2.62
N ARG A 104 2.22 3.37 -2.29
CA ARG A 104 1.30 3.07 -1.19
C ARG A 104 1.87 3.53 0.14
N ARG A 105 3.18 3.37 0.37
CA ARG A 105 3.89 3.82 1.57
C ARG A 105 3.84 5.33 1.77
N ARG A 106 3.98 6.08 0.67
CA ARG A 106 3.86 7.54 0.66
C ARG A 106 2.43 8.05 0.89
N SER A 107 1.41 7.20 0.71
CA SER A 107 0.02 7.62 0.79
C SER A 107 -0.47 7.86 2.23
N SER A 108 -1.36 8.83 2.42
CA SER A 108 -1.93 9.22 3.73
C SER A 108 -2.84 8.16 4.38
N GLY A 109 -3.22 7.12 3.65
CA GLY A 109 -4.03 5.99 4.13
C GLY A 109 -3.19 4.82 4.65
N PHE A 110 -1.88 4.91 4.52
CA PHE A 110 -0.92 3.86 4.87
C PHE A 110 -0.84 3.67 6.40
N SER A 111 -0.56 4.76 7.12
CA SER A 111 -0.56 4.83 8.58
C SER A 111 -1.93 5.25 9.12
N ARG A 112 -2.30 4.74 10.29
CA ARG A 112 -3.57 5.06 10.96
C ARG A 112 -3.33 5.21 12.45
N GLY A 113 -3.86 6.30 13.02
CA GLY A 113 -3.84 6.52 14.46
C GLY A 113 -2.58 7.22 14.95
N VAL A 114 -2.03 6.75 16.06
CA VAL A 114 -0.93 7.40 16.79
C VAL A 114 0.47 7.12 16.24
N SER A 115 0.60 6.17 15.32
CA SER A 115 1.88 5.76 14.72
C SER A 115 1.99 6.25 13.28
N ALA A 116 3.21 6.60 12.88
CA ALA A 116 3.55 6.84 11.48
C ALA A 116 3.64 5.54 10.66
N TYR A 117 3.63 4.38 11.31
CA TYR A 117 3.73 3.07 10.69
C TYR A 117 2.42 2.29 10.77
N ARG A 118 2.19 1.47 9.74
CA ARG A 118 1.07 0.56 9.66
C ARG A 118 1.22 -0.58 10.65
N GLY A 119 0.10 -0.93 11.29
CA GLY A 119 0.05 -2.06 12.21
C GLY A 119 0.65 -1.79 13.58
N VAL A 120 1.13 -0.57 13.80
CA VAL A 120 1.75 -0.14 15.05
C VAL A 120 0.79 0.76 15.83
N THR A 121 0.67 0.51 17.13
CA THR A 121 -0.13 1.34 18.05
C THR A 121 0.62 1.55 19.35
N SER A 122 0.38 2.67 20.03
CA SER A 122 0.94 2.93 21.35
C SER A 122 -0.16 2.82 22.40
N HIS A 123 0.11 2.10 23.49
CA HIS A 123 -0.75 2.10 24.67
C HIS A 123 -0.41 3.32 25.52
N LYS A 124 -1.25 4.36 25.47
CA LYS A 124 -1.13 5.55 26.34
C LYS A 124 -1.82 5.29 27.67
N GLY A 125 -1.19 4.52 28.55
CA GLY A 125 -1.67 4.23 29.90
C GLY A 125 -0.57 4.41 30.94
N LYS A 126 -0.94 4.71 32.19
CA LYS A 126 0.00 4.97 33.30
C LYS A 126 1.04 3.86 33.55
N ASN A 127 0.76 2.63 33.10
CA ASN A 127 1.61 1.44 33.30
C ASN A 127 2.32 0.96 32.02
N SER A 128 1.96 1.48 30.84
CA SER A 128 2.57 1.12 29.56
C SER A 128 3.65 2.15 29.22
N LYS A 129 4.85 1.94 29.77
CA LYS A 129 6.07 2.78 29.65
C LYS A 129 6.52 3.02 28.18
N GLY A 130 5.72 3.67 27.34
CA GLY A 130 6.07 3.98 25.95
C GLY A 130 6.25 2.77 25.03
N LYS A 131 5.67 1.61 25.37
CA LYS A 131 5.80 0.39 24.56
C LYS A 131 4.88 0.44 23.33
N TRP A 132 5.42 0.01 22.20
CA TRP A 132 4.75 -0.02 20.91
C TRP A 132 4.24 -1.43 20.60
N GLU A 133 2.96 -1.58 20.32
CA GLU A 133 2.36 -2.85 19.95
C GLU A 133 2.31 -2.99 18.42
N ALA A 134 2.73 -4.15 17.93
CA ALA A 134 2.54 -4.57 16.55
C ALA A 134 1.34 -5.54 16.47
N ARG A 135 0.46 -5.31 15.49
CA ARG A 135 -0.71 -6.16 15.24
C ARG A 135 -1.08 -6.23 13.76
N ILE A 136 -1.55 -7.38 13.31
CA ILE A 136 -1.97 -7.60 11.92
C ILE A 136 -3.42 -8.11 11.85
N GLY A 137 -4.27 -7.39 11.11
CA GLY A 137 -5.66 -7.79 10.90
C GLY A 137 -5.87 -8.51 9.57
N ARG A 138 -7.04 -9.17 9.42
CA ARG A 138 -7.49 -9.78 8.14
C ARG A 138 -6.56 -10.85 7.58
N VAL A 139 -5.79 -11.51 8.44
CA VAL A 139 -5.00 -12.70 8.10
C VAL A 139 -5.61 -13.98 8.67
N MET A 140 -6.35 -13.87 9.79
CA MET A 140 -7.13 -14.95 10.40
C MET A 140 -8.53 -14.43 10.75
N GLY A 141 -9.41 -14.36 9.74
CA GLY A 141 -10.74 -13.77 9.90
C GLY A 141 -10.70 -12.24 10.10
N ASN A 142 -11.70 -11.68 10.78
CA ASN A 142 -11.82 -10.22 10.97
C ASN A 142 -11.10 -9.69 12.22
N LYS A 143 -10.48 -10.56 13.01
CA LYS A 143 -9.76 -10.19 14.24
C LYS A 143 -8.34 -9.72 13.94
N TYR A 144 -7.77 -8.99 14.91
CA TYR A 144 -6.35 -8.65 14.90
C TYR A 144 -5.56 -9.77 15.58
N LEU A 145 -4.45 -10.13 14.96
CA LEU A 145 -3.43 -10.98 15.55
C LEU A 145 -2.40 -10.07 16.22
N TYR A 146 -2.15 -10.28 17.51
CA TYR A 146 -1.11 -9.61 18.27
C TYR A 146 0.24 -10.23 17.93
N LEU A 147 1.19 -9.40 17.52
CA LEU A 147 2.54 -9.82 17.13
C LEU A 147 3.55 -9.58 18.25
N GLY A 148 3.29 -8.64 19.17
CA GLY A 148 4.18 -8.35 20.29
C GLY A 148 4.15 -6.89 20.72
N THR A 149 4.88 -6.61 21.79
CA THR A 149 5.21 -5.26 22.23
C THR A 149 6.70 -5.03 22.13
N TYR A 150 7.08 -3.88 21.58
CA TYR A 150 8.44 -3.50 21.26
C TYR A 150 8.82 -2.21 21.97
N PRO A 151 10.11 -1.99 22.25
CA PRO A 151 10.59 -0.77 22.90
C PRO A 151 10.50 0.45 21.98
N THR A 152 10.57 0.27 20.66
CA THR A 152 10.54 1.36 19.68
C THR A 152 9.43 1.15 18.67
N GLU A 153 8.93 2.27 18.13
CA GLU A 153 7.91 2.28 17.09
C GLU A 153 8.37 1.55 15.84
N ARG A 154 9.64 1.79 15.47
CA ARG A 154 10.30 1.15 14.34
C ARG A 154 10.38 -0.38 14.49
N ALA A 155 10.78 -0.88 15.65
CA ALA A 155 10.88 -2.33 15.87
C ALA A 155 9.50 -3.01 15.79
N ALA A 156 8.44 -2.33 16.26
CA ALA A 156 7.08 -2.81 16.06
C ALA A 156 6.67 -2.82 14.57
N ALA A 157 7.11 -1.82 13.80
CA ALA A 157 6.84 -1.75 12.37
C ALA A 157 7.57 -2.84 11.58
N GLU A 158 8.82 -3.15 11.93
CA GLU A 158 9.60 -4.25 11.36
C GLU A 158 8.93 -5.60 11.64
N ALA A 159 8.48 -5.84 12.87
CA ALA A 159 7.72 -7.04 13.21
C ALA A 159 6.39 -7.17 12.43
N TYR A 160 5.67 -6.06 12.25
CA TYR A 160 4.47 -6.04 11.41
C TYR A 160 4.79 -6.38 9.95
N ASP A 161 5.89 -5.86 9.40
CA ASP A 161 6.30 -6.11 8.02
C ASP A 161 6.63 -7.58 7.79
N CYS A 162 7.42 -8.19 8.67
CA CYS A 162 7.72 -9.62 8.60
C CYS A 162 6.44 -10.45 8.65
N ALA A 163 5.50 -10.13 9.54
CA ALA A 163 4.20 -10.81 9.59
C ALA A 163 3.36 -10.56 8.32
N ALA A 164 3.38 -9.35 7.76
CA ALA A 164 2.66 -9.03 6.53
C ALA A 164 3.21 -9.81 5.33
N LEU A 165 4.53 -9.94 5.23
CA LEU A 165 5.23 -10.73 4.23
C LEU A 165 4.89 -12.21 4.38
N LEU A 166 4.94 -12.73 5.60
CA LEU A 166 4.61 -14.13 5.91
C LEU A 166 3.16 -14.48 5.52
N TYR A 167 2.19 -13.67 5.92
CA TYR A 167 0.76 -14.01 5.75
C TYR A 167 0.14 -13.55 4.43
N ARG A 168 0.75 -12.58 3.72
CA ARG A 168 0.16 -12.00 2.50
C ARG A 168 1.03 -12.13 1.26
N ASP A 169 2.27 -12.62 1.41
CA ASP A 169 3.19 -12.89 0.31
C ASP A 169 3.28 -11.69 -0.67
N SER A 170 3.06 -11.89 -1.97
CA SER A 170 3.09 -10.86 -3.01
C SER A 170 2.09 -9.70 -2.84
N LYS A 171 1.15 -9.81 -1.90
CA LYS A 171 0.18 -8.75 -1.56
C LYS A 171 0.54 -8.02 -0.27
N ALA A 172 1.66 -8.36 0.35
CA ALA A 172 2.15 -7.66 1.52
C ALA A 172 2.35 -6.17 1.21
N VAL A 173 2.04 -5.36 2.21
CA VAL A 173 2.22 -3.92 2.16
C VAL A 173 2.97 -3.58 3.44
N THR A 174 4.26 -3.29 3.28
CA THR A 174 5.26 -3.14 4.34
C THR A 174 5.65 -1.67 4.53
N ASN A 175 6.02 -1.33 5.77
CA ASN A 175 6.52 -0.04 6.25
C ASN A 175 7.93 0.28 5.78
N PHE A 176 8.72 -0.74 5.48
CA PHE A 176 10.05 -0.63 4.91
C PHE A 176 10.18 -1.51 3.67
N ASP A 177 11.29 -1.34 2.95
CA ASP A 177 11.56 -2.11 1.75
C ASP A 177 11.66 -3.61 2.05
N ARG A 178 11.25 -4.47 1.11
CA ARG A 178 11.37 -5.93 1.27
C ARG A 178 12.82 -6.35 1.49
N SER A 179 13.77 -5.65 0.88
CA SER A 179 15.21 -5.92 0.99
C SER A 179 15.77 -5.75 2.41
N ASN A 180 15.03 -5.08 3.31
CA ASN A 180 15.42 -4.92 4.71
C ASN A 180 15.26 -6.20 5.56
N TYR A 181 14.65 -7.26 5.01
CA TYR A 181 14.29 -8.45 5.78
C TYR A 181 14.86 -9.73 5.16
N SER A 182 15.40 -10.62 5.99
CA SER A 182 15.78 -11.97 5.60
C SER A 182 14.57 -12.92 5.59
N GLU A 183 14.67 -14.02 4.83
CA GLU A 183 13.64 -15.07 4.84
C GLU A 183 13.46 -15.70 6.23
N GLU A 184 14.54 -15.79 7.02
CA GLU A 184 14.51 -16.31 8.38
C GLU A 184 13.70 -15.39 9.33
N GLU A 185 13.91 -14.08 9.26
CA GLU A 185 13.14 -13.10 10.05
C GLU A 185 11.64 -13.15 9.72
N ILE A 186 11.32 -13.34 8.44
CA ILE A 186 9.93 -13.46 7.98
C ILE A 186 9.29 -14.76 8.48
N ALA A 187 10.01 -15.88 8.37
CA ALA A 187 9.54 -17.18 8.87
C ALA A 187 9.28 -17.13 10.39
N ASN A 188 10.13 -16.43 11.14
CA ASN A 188 10.01 -16.31 12.59
C ASN A 188 8.86 -15.41 13.05
N ALA A 189 8.28 -14.57 12.19
CA ALA A 189 7.22 -13.63 12.56
C ALA A 189 5.90 -14.30 13.01
N GLY A 190 5.69 -15.57 12.66
CA GLY A 190 4.52 -16.35 13.08
C GLY A 190 4.67 -17.01 14.46
N LEU A 191 5.90 -17.12 14.98
CA LEU A 191 6.19 -17.81 16.23
C LEU A 191 5.85 -16.90 17.43
N GLY A 192 4.69 -17.13 18.05
CA GLY A 192 4.24 -16.41 19.24
C GLY A 192 3.07 -15.45 19.02
N ALA A 193 2.54 -15.39 17.80
CA ALA A 193 1.39 -14.56 17.49
C ALA A 193 0.10 -15.12 18.14
N LYS A 194 -0.65 -14.26 18.84
CA LYS A 194 -1.89 -14.64 19.56
C LYS A 194 -3.09 -13.92 18.98
N ILE A 195 -4.20 -14.63 18.80
CA ILE A 195 -5.46 -14.02 18.36
C ILE A 195 -5.99 -13.17 19.53
N LEU A 196 -6.26 -11.90 19.27
CA LEU A 196 -6.97 -11.00 20.20
C LEU A 196 -8.49 -11.09 19.99
#